data_AF-A0A818RP40-F1
#
_entry.id   AF-A0A818RP40-F1
#
_cell.length_a   1.000
_cell.length_b   1.000
_cell.length_c   1.000
_cell.angle_alpha   90.00
_cell.angle_beta   90.00
_cell.angle_gamma   90.00
#
_symmetry.space_group_name_H-M   'P 1'
#
loop_
_entity.id
_entity.type
_entity.pdbx_description
1 polymer ?
#
loop_
_entity_poly.entity_id
_entity_poly.type
_entity_poly.pdbx_seq_one_letter_code
_entity_poly.pdbx_strand_id
1 'polypeptide(L)'
;MSVNAAASTLHSSSNKIFVLKTANWSIIELISGQQAIEELEKTDDFVNNFSQFDLESRVSVSSPTVQDYFKFIAQQILVWDEESSQVMASCIQYINTTCLEQLKLLTYPPRIYVVLTNGKDENNAAYCRNENVIVMPLTIILNRQMRKTFIHELFHIWSKWHTNSTIRDELYASIGYYKIPVMKSIEFPASLQQRKITNPDAPLVLKYYIELKKLEDENGKTYKCTPILQASRAFNPNFSTNLFDYLVATTLILDDTTFEPLEPLQYLSYAEASNFFDQIGNNTTYIIHPEEILADNFVLWIMNKDQSTTLESPTVILRMNDIISSTVNDRNECC
;
A
#
# COMPACT_ATOMS: atom_id res chain seq x y z
N MET A 1 -23.36 -27.29 38.13
CA MET A 1 -21.95 -26.89 37.96
C MET A 1 -21.94 -25.76 36.93
N SER A 2 -21.91 -24.54 37.42
CA SER A 2 -21.95 -23.29 36.66
C SER A 2 -20.56 -22.97 36.12
N VAL A 3 -20.41 -22.97 34.80
CA VAL A 3 -19.21 -22.45 34.16
C VAL A 3 -19.38 -20.94 34.06
N ASN A 4 -18.58 -20.21 34.83
CA ASN A 4 -18.52 -18.76 34.82
C ASN A 4 -18.12 -18.27 33.43
N ALA A 5 -19.00 -17.51 32.80
CA ALA A 5 -18.65 -16.59 31.73
C ALA A 5 -17.82 -15.45 32.35
N ALA A 6 -16.51 -15.49 32.15
CA ALA A 6 -15.66 -14.33 32.37
C ALA A 6 -15.91 -13.36 31.19
N ALA A 7 -16.92 -12.51 31.33
CA ALA A 7 -17.01 -11.29 30.55
C ALA A 7 -15.80 -10.43 30.93
N SER A 8 -14.77 -10.43 30.08
CA SER A 8 -13.67 -9.48 30.19
C SER A 8 -14.24 -8.10 29.92
N THR A 9 -14.34 -7.31 30.98
CA THR A 9 -14.58 -5.87 30.94
C THR A 9 -13.50 -5.22 30.07
N LEU A 10 -13.85 -4.92 28.81
CA LEU A 10 -13.13 -3.97 27.97
C LEU A 10 -13.18 -2.61 28.69
N HIS A 11 -12.12 -2.29 29.42
CA HIS A 11 -11.91 -0.93 29.91
C HIS A 11 -11.87 0.01 28.71
N SER A 12 -12.84 0.91 28.60
CA SER A 12 -12.80 2.02 27.63
C SER A 12 -11.74 3.02 28.09
N SER A 13 -10.48 2.76 27.79
CA SER A 13 -9.51 3.85 27.69
C SER A 13 -9.98 4.76 26.56
N SER A 14 -10.16 6.06 26.83
CA SER A 14 -10.43 7.03 25.77
C SER A 14 -9.37 6.90 24.68
N ASN A 15 -9.78 6.80 23.41
CA ASN A 15 -8.86 6.73 22.29
C ASN A 15 -7.89 7.92 22.34
N LYS A 16 -6.61 7.66 22.03
CA LYS A 16 -5.60 8.71 21.96
C LYS A 16 -5.69 9.40 20.61
N ILE A 17 -5.76 10.72 20.65
CA ILE A 17 -6.02 11.56 19.48
C ILE A 17 -4.84 12.52 19.29
N PHE A 18 -4.38 12.64 18.06
CA PHE A 18 -3.34 13.56 17.64
C PHE A 18 -3.81 14.37 16.43
N VAL A 19 -3.19 15.54 16.23
CA VAL A 19 -3.39 16.34 15.02
C VAL A 19 -2.21 16.13 14.09
N LEU A 20 -2.47 15.85 12.83
CA LEU A 20 -1.53 15.91 11.72
C LEU A 20 -1.74 17.25 10.99
N LYS A 21 -0.70 18.09 10.95
CA LYS A 21 -0.76 19.48 10.46
C LYS A 21 -0.66 19.58 8.93
N THR A 22 -1.51 18.83 8.24
CA THR A 22 -1.70 18.84 6.78
C THR A 22 -2.36 20.13 6.31
N ALA A 23 -2.52 20.32 5.00
CA ALA A 23 -3.20 21.50 4.43
C ALA A 23 -4.60 21.72 5.02
N ASN A 24 -5.36 20.63 5.21
CA ASN A 24 -6.72 20.65 5.73
C ASN A 24 -6.85 20.23 7.20
N TRP A 25 -5.72 19.91 7.85
CA TRP A 25 -5.61 19.29 9.17
C TRP A 25 -6.33 17.94 9.24
N SER A 26 -5.64 16.91 9.72
CA SER A 26 -6.22 15.58 9.90
C SER A 26 -6.07 15.12 11.33
N ILE A 27 -7.06 14.38 11.81
CA ILE A 27 -6.98 13.71 13.11
C ILE A 27 -6.36 12.34 12.91
N ILE A 28 -5.33 12.00 13.68
CA ILE A 28 -4.87 10.62 13.87
C ILE A 28 -5.49 10.10 15.16
N GLU A 29 -6.27 9.02 15.09
CA GLU A 29 -6.89 8.40 16.25
C GLU A 29 -6.42 6.96 16.40
N LEU A 30 -5.82 6.65 17.55
CA LEU A 30 -5.43 5.29 17.91
C LEU A 30 -6.67 4.56 18.43
N ILE A 31 -7.17 3.59 17.65
CA ILE A 31 -8.38 2.83 17.97
C ILE A 31 -8.02 1.38 18.36
N SER A 32 -8.87 0.76 19.17
CA SER A 32 -8.75 -0.65 19.58
C SER A 32 -10.14 -1.23 19.90
N GLY A 33 -10.20 -2.49 20.32
CA GLY A 33 -11.45 -3.13 20.75
C GLY A 33 -12.52 -3.13 19.66
N GLN A 34 -13.77 -2.89 20.06
CA GLN A 34 -14.93 -2.99 19.16
C GLN A 34 -14.85 -2.05 17.95
N GLN A 35 -14.37 -0.82 18.12
CA GLN A 35 -14.25 0.13 17.02
C GLN A 35 -13.22 -0.34 15.97
N ALA A 36 -12.08 -0.89 16.41
CA ALA A 36 -11.08 -1.43 15.48
C ALA A 36 -11.61 -2.68 14.74
N ILE A 37 -12.38 -3.52 15.41
CA ILE A 37 -13.05 -4.67 14.78
C ILE A 37 -14.00 -4.18 13.69
N GLU A 38 -14.88 -3.22 14.00
CA GLU A 38 -15.85 -2.65 13.05
C GLU A 38 -15.17 -2.01 11.83
N GLU A 39 -14.00 -1.37 12.00
CA GLU A 39 -13.24 -0.83 10.88
C GLU A 39 -12.60 -1.94 10.02
N LEU A 40 -12.03 -2.98 10.62
CA LEU A 40 -11.33 -4.04 9.89
C LEU A 40 -12.24 -5.10 9.25
N GLU A 41 -13.47 -5.26 9.76
CA GLU A 41 -14.51 -6.14 9.21
C GLU A 41 -15.32 -5.52 8.06
N LYS A 42 -15.04 -4.25 7.69
CA LYS A 42 -15.63 -3.66 6.49
C LYS A 42 -15.15 -4.37 5.24
N THR A 43 -16.08 -4.57 4.31
CA THR A 43 -15.76 -4.98 2.95
C THR A 43 -15.33 -3.76 2.14
N ASP A 44 -14.05 -3.69 1.83
CA ASP A 44 -13.42 -2.66 0.99
C ASP A 44 -12.88 -3.29 -0.31
N ASP A 45 -12.22 -2.47 -1.15
CA ASP A 45 -11.65 -2.95 -2.41
C ASP A 45 -10.66 -4.11 -2.21
N PHE A 46 -9.93 -4.15 -1.10
CA PHE A 46 -9.02 -5.24 -0.77
C PHE A 46 -9.76 -6.57 -0.59
N VAL A 47 -10.75 -6.59 0.32
CA VAL A 47 -11.53 -7.82 0.59
C VAL A 47 -12.35 -8.24 -0.64
N ASN A 48 -12.90 -7.28 -1.38
CA ASN A 48 -13.64 -7.55 -2.63
C ASN A 48 -12.77 -8.21 -3.71
N ASN A 49 -11.45 -8.04 -3.63
CA ASN A 49 -10.51 -8.58 -4.62
C ASN A 49 -9.83 -9.87 -4.17
N PHE A 50 -10.12 -10.41 -2.99
CA PHE A 50 -9.50 -11.66 -2.54
C PHE A 50 -9.65 -12.80 -3.54
N SER A 51 -8.54 -13.49 -3.76
CA SER A 51 -8.53 -14.82 -4.33
C SER A 51 -8.70 -15.89 -3.25
N GLN A 52 -8.87 -17.13 -3.69
CA GLN A 52 -8.79 -18.30 -2.81
C GLN A 52 -7.43 -18.35 -2.09
N PHE A 53 -6.34 -18.04 -2.80
CA PHE A 53 -5.00 -18.03 -2.24
C PHE A 53 -4.85 -16.95 -1.16
N ASP A 54 -5.37 -15.74 -1.39
CA ASP A 54 -5.32 -14.64 -0.40
C ASP A 54 -5.93 -15.05 0.94
N LEU A 55 -7.09 -15.72 0.89
CA LEU A 55 -7.79 -16.22 2.08
C LEU A 55 -6.96 -17.32 2.77
N GLU A 56 -6.51 -18.31 2.00
CA GLU A 56 -5.74 -19.45 2.52
C GLU A 56 -4.42 -19.01 3.17
N SER A 57 -3.68 -18.11 2.53
CA SER A 57 -2.39 -17.62 3.04
C SER A 57 -2.53 -16.78 4.30
N ARG A 58 -3.57 -15.93 4.39
CA ARG A 58 -3.78 -15.04 5.55
C ARG A 58 -4.37 -15.76 6.74
N VAL A 59 -5.37 -16.62 6.52
CA VAL A 59 -6.01 -17.38 7.62
C VAL A 59 -5.20 -18.63 7.99
N SER A 60 -4.30 -19.08 7.11
CA SER A 60 -3.47 -20.29 7.29
C SER A 60 -4.27 -21.58 7.48
N VAL A 61 -5.43 -21.69 6.83
CA VAL A 61 -6.28 -22.89 6.80
C VAL A 61 -6.76 -23.18 5.38
N SER A 62 -7.16 -24.42 5.10
CA SER A 62 -7.69 -24.81 3.79
C SER A 62 -9.11 -24.28 3.58
N SER A 63 -9.35 -23.71 2.39
CA SER A 63 -10.66 -23.20 1.95
C SER A 63 -11.42 -22.30 2.96
N PRO A 64 -10.79 -21.24 3.50
CA PRO A 64 -11.48 -20.32 4.39
C PRO A 64 -12.48 -19.45 3.63
N THR A 65 -13.48 -18.94 4.35
CA THR A 65 -14.39 -17.90 3.86
C THR A 65 -13.91 -16.51 4.26
N VAL A 66 -14.47 -15.46 3.65
CA VAL A 66 -14.26 -14.06 4.10
C VAL A 66 -14.68 -13.87 5.56
N GLN A 67 -15.70 -14.59 6.03
CA GLN A 67 -16.12 -14.53 7.43
C GLN A 67 -15.07 -15.14 8.38
N ASP A 68 -14.33 -16.16 7.92
CA ASP A 68 -13.23 -16.73 8.69
C ASP A 68 -12.04 -15.77 8.74
N TYR A 69 -11.77 -15.06 7.63
CA TYR A 69 -10.80 -13.96 7.60
C TYR A 69 -11.15 -12.84 8.59
N PHE A 70 -12.41 -12.40 8.65
CA PHE A 70 -12.83 -11.37 9.61
C PHE A 70 -12.70 -11.83 11.06
N LYS A 71 -13.11 -13.07 11.37
CA LYS A 71 -12.87 -13.65 12.71
C LYS A 71 -11.38 -13.73 13.05
N PHE A 72 -10.54 -14.02 12.06
CA PHE A 72 -9.10 -14.09 12.23
C PHE A 72 -8.49 -12.71 12.49
N ILE A 73 -8.79 -11.70 11.67
CA ILE A 73 -8.21 -10.35 11.80
C ILE A 73 -8.60 -9.69 13.13
N ALA A 74 -9.85 -9.89 13.57
CA ALA A 74 -10.33 -9.37 14.86
C ALA A 74 -9.53 -9.91 16.06
N GLN A 75 -9.02 -11.15 15.98
CA GLN A 75 -8.18 -11.75 17.03
C GLN A 75 -6.74 -11.20 17.04
N GLN A 76 -6.32 -10.48 16.00
CA GLN A 76 -4.96 -9.94 15.91
C GLN A 76 -4.84 -8.54 16.51
N ILE A 77 -5.97 -7.87 16.75
CA ILE A 77 -6.03 -6.51 17.30
C ILE A 77 -5.50 -6.49 18.73
N LEU A 78 -4.63 -5.52 19.01
CA LEU A 78 -4.08 -5.24 20.33
C LEU A 78 -4.65 -3.92 20.88
N VAL A 79 -4.51 -3.75 22.20
CA VAL A 79 -4.79 -2.48 22.87
C VAL A 79 -3.54 -1.61 22.83
N TRP A 80 -3.73 -0.31 22.59
CA TRP A 80 -2.65 0.67 22.68
C TRP A 80 -2.24 0.89 24.14
N ASP A 81 -1.07 0.39 24.53
CA ASP A 81 -0.46 0.69 25.81
C ASP A 81 0.27 2.05 25.81
N GLU A 82 0.75 2.49 26.97
CA GLU A 82 1.39 3.80 27.10
C GLU A 82 2.68 3.91 26.27
N GLU A 83 3.50 2.85 26.24
CA GLU A 83 4.77 2.83 25.53
C GLU A 83 4.56 2.95 24.01
N SER A 84 3.71 2.09 23.44
CA SER A 84 3.38 2.09 22.01
C SER A 84 2.71 3.40 21.58
N SER A 85 1.84 3.93 22.44
CA SER A 85 1.20 5.23 22.20
C SER A 85 2.21 6.39 22.20
N GLN A 86 3.18 6.37 23.12
CA GLN A 86 4.21 7.40 23.20
C GLN A 86 5.12 7.37 21.97
N VAL A 87 5.40 6.17 21.44
CA VAL A 87 6.13 5.98 20.19
C VAL A 87 5.39 6.65 19.03
N MET A 88 4.07 6.42 18.90
CA MET A 88 3.22 7.11 17.91
C MET A 88 3.19 8.63 18.11
N ALA A 89 3.03 9.09 19.37
CA ALA A 89 3.04 10.52 19.69
C ALA A 89 4.34 11.20 19.24
N SER A 90 5.48 10.58 19.50
CA SER A 90 6.79 11.07 19.06
C SER A 90 6.98 11.02 17.55
N CYS A 91 6.38 10.05 16.85
CA CYS A 91 6.37 10.01 15.39
C CYS A 91 5.58 11.18 14.80
N ILE A 92 4.35 11.40 15.28
CA ILE A 92 3.47 12.46 14.79
C ILE A 92 4.05 13.83 15.12
N GLN A 93 4.66 13.99 16.30
CA GLN A 93 5.39 15.20 16.66
C GLN A 93 6.52 15.47 15.67
N TYR A 94 7.35 14.46 15.36
CA TYR A 94 8.42 14.60 14.37
C TYR A 94 7.89 15.05 13.01
N ILE A 95 6.83 14.40 12.49
CA ILE A 95 6.23 14.75 11.20
C ILE A 95 5.73 16.21 11.21
N ASN A 96 5.04 16.62 12.28
CA ASN A 96 4.50 17.97 12.44
C ASN A 96 5.55 19.06 12.63
N THR A 97 6.79 18.72 12.96
CA THR A 97 7.88 19.71 13.16
C THR A 97 8.87 19.69 12.01
N THR A 98 9.34 18.51 11.63
CA THR A 98 10.46 18.34 10.71
C THR A 98 9.99 18.28 9.26
N CYS A 99 8.80 17.75 9.01
CA CYS A 99 8.24 17.57 7.67
C CYS A 99 7.15 18.60 7.32
N LEU A 100 7.01 19.67 8.12
CA LEU A 100 5.85 20.55 8.10
C LEU A 100 5.63 21.23 6.75
N GLU A 101 6.69 21.65 6.06
CA GLU A 101 6.56 22.36 4.79
C GLU A 101 5.99 21.46 3.68
N GLN A 102 6.43 20.21 3.61
CA GLN A 102 5.86 19.21 2.71
C GLN A 102 4.44 18.82 3.14
N LEU A 103 4.21 18.65 4.44
CA LEU A 103 2.92 18.24 4.99
C LEU A 103 1.80 19.25 4.65
N LYS A 104 2.10 20.54 4.63
CA LYS A 104 1.18 21.62 4.24
C LYS A 104 0.75 21.57 2.77
N LEU A 105 1.42 20.79 1.92
CA LEU A 105 1.03 20.60 0.52
C LEU A 105 -0.01 19.47 0.35
N LEU A 106 -0.23 18.68 1.40
CA LEU A 106 -0.99 17.45 1.33
C LEU A 106 -2.38 17.63 1.97
N THR A 107 -3.41 17.13 1.28
CA THR A 107 -4.78 17.03 1.78
C THR A 107 -5.11 15.57 2.07
N TYR A 108 -5.58 15.28 3.28
CA TYR A 108 -5.88 13.93 3.77
C TYR A 108 -7.35 13.80 4.18
N PRO A 109 -7.87 12.58 4.43
CA PRO A 109 -9.14 12.43 5.13
C PRO A 109 -9.17 13.23 6.44
N PRO A 110 -10.33 13.76 6.88
CA PRO A 110 -10.43 14.51 8.14
C PRO A 110 -9.99 13.70 9.37
N ARG A 111 -10.09 12.36 9.28
CA ARG A 111 -9.69 11.44 10.33
C ARG A 111 -9.06 10.19 9.72
N ILE A 112 -7.93 9.79 10.28
CA ILE A 112 -7.19 8.58 9.97
C ILE A 112 -7.12 7.74 11.25
N TYR A 113 -7.56 6.49 11.15
CA TYR A 113 -7.51 5.54 12.25
C TYR A 113 -6.22 4.74 12.19
N VAL A 114 -5.62 4.46 13.35
CA VAL A 114 -4.49 3.54 13.45
C VAL A 114 -4.85 2.38 14.37
N VAL A 115 -4.82 1.17 13.82
CA VAL A 115 -5.07 -0.07 14.55
C VAL A 115 -3.73 -0.74 14.85
N LEU A 116 -3.51 -1.13 16.11
CA LEU A 116 -2.35 -1.93 16.50
C LEU A 116 -2.69 -3.42 16.39
N THR A 117 -1.82 -4.21 15.77
CA THR A 117 -2.00 -5.68 15.70
C THR A 117 -0.75 -6.44 16.15
N ASN A 118 -0.90 -7.74 16.33
CA ASN A 118 0.22 -8.64 16.60
C ASN A 118 1.03 -9.03 15.34
N GLY A 119 0.60 -8.57 14.14
CA GLY A 119 1.26 -8.78 12.86
C GLY A 119 0.99 -10.10 12.15
N LYS A 120 0.17 -11.00 12.70
CA LYS A 120 -0.16 -12.28 12.02
C LYS A 120 -1.14 -12.10 10.86
N ASP A 121 -1.86 -10.99 10.85
CA ASP A 121 -2.81 -10.55 9.83
C ASP A 121 -2.18 -10.35 8.45
N GLU A 122 -0.98 -9.78 8.39
CA GLU A 122 -0.26 -9.51 7.12
C GLU A 122 1.26 -9.77 7.25
N ASN A 123 1.64 -10.86 7.94
CA ASN A 123 3.04 -11.31 8.08
C ASN A 123 4.03 -10.22 8.57
N ASN A 124 3.62 -9.42 9.55
CA ASN A 124 4.35 -8.27 10.13
C ASN A 124 4.53 -7.07 9.19
N ALA A 125 3.84 -7.01 8.05
CA ALA A 125 3.76 -5.79 7.26
C ALA A 125 2.75 -4.82 7.88
N ALA A 126 3.03 -3.52 7.74
CA ALA A 126 2.00 -2.50 7.85
C ALA A 126 1.23 -2.47 6.52
N TYR A 127 -0.02 -1.99 6.58
CA TYR A 127 -0.86 -1.86 5.40
C TYR A 127 -2.04 -0.95 5.70
N CYS A 128 -2.73 -0.48 4.66
CA CYS A 128 -3.96 0.29 4.82
C CYS A 128 -5.23 -0.49 4.49
N ARG A 129 -6.33 -0.13 5.14
CA ARG A 129 -7.69 -0.62 4.91
C ARG A 129 -8.66 0.55 4.74
N ASN A 130 -9.76 0.30 4.04
CA ASN A 130 -10.76 1.31 3.74
C ASN A 130 -10.12 2.57 3.12
N GLU A 131 -10.70 3.75 3.36
CA GLU A 131 -10.17 5.04 2.87
C GLU A 131 -9.19 5.70 3.86
N ASN A 132 -9.16 5.25 5.12
CA ASN A 132 -8.55 6.01 6.20
C ASN A 132 -8.02 5.17 7.39
N VAL A 133 -7.82 3.86 7.23
CA VAL A 133 -7.29 3.00 8.30
C VAL A 133 -5.88 2.57 7.96
N ILE A 134 -4.94 2.81 8.89
CA ILE A 134 -3.59 2.26 8.87
C ILE A 134 -3.52 1.14 9.91
N VAL A 135 -3.03 -0.02 9.51
CA VAL A 135 -2.80 -1.16 10.40
C VAL A 135 -1.30 -1.29 10.66
N MET A 136 -0.91 -1.19 11.92
CA MET A 136 0.48 -1.22 12.36
C MET A 136 0.71 -2.42 13.26
N PRO A 137 1.59 -3.37 12.88
CA PRO A 137 1.97 -4.44 13.78
C PRO A 137 2.91 -3.93 14.88
N LEU A 138 2.82 -4.51 16.08
CA LEU A 138 3.66 -4.14 17.22
C LEU A 138 5.16 -4.24 16.90
N THR A 139 5.56 -5.21 16.08
CA THR A 139 6.95 -5.37 15.63
C THR A 139 7.47 -4.15 14.86
N ILE A 140 6.61 -3.46 14.10
CA ILE A 140 6.94 -2.20 13.42
C ILE A 140 6.97 -1.03 14.41
N ILE A 141 6.02 -0.96 15.35
CA ILE A 141 6.04 0.08 16.39
C ILE A 141 7.35 0.07 17.17
N LEU A 142 7.86 -1.10 17.52
CA LEU A 142 9.12 -1.27 18.24
C LEU A 142 10.37 -1.12 17.34
N ASN A 143 10.21 -0.97 16.03
CA ASN A 143 11.31 -0.86 15.08
C ASN A 143 11.84 0.59 15.00
N ARG A 144 13.16 0.75 14.86
CA ARG A 144 13.80 2.07 14.66
C ARG A 144 13.35 2.78 13.37
N GLN A 145 12.88 2.03 12.37
CA GLN A 145 12.36 2.55 11.10
C GLN A 145 10.86 2.88 11.15
N MET A 146 10.17 2.72 12.30
CA MET A 146 8.73 2.98 12.44
C MET A 146 8.28 4.29 11.80
N ARG A 147 9.06 5.37 11.94
CA ARG A 147 8.73 6.67 11.34
C ARG A 147 8.63 6.61 9.82
N LYS A 148 9.59 5.92 9.18
CA LYS A 148 9.59 5.74 7.72
C LYS A 148 8.38 4.93 7.29
N THR A 149 8.10 3.84 8.00
CA THR A 149 6.93 3.02 7.71
C THR A 149 5.63 3.80 7.89
N PHE A 150 5.44 4.53 8.99
CA PHE A 150 4.20 5.28 9.19
C PHE A 150 4.01 6.37 8.12
N ILE A 151 5.09 7.00 7.66
CA ILE A 151 5.06 7.94 6.54
C ILE A 151 4.73 7.23 5.22
N HIS A 152 5.26 6.03 5.00
CA HIS A 152 4.95 5.18 3.86
C HIS A 152 3.44 4.85 3.84
N GLU A 153 2.86 4.43 4.96
CA GLU A 153 1.40 4.20 5.07
C GLU A 153 0.58 5.47 4.86
N LEU A 154 1.07 6.63 5.33
CA LEU A 154 0.45 7.91 5.05
C LEU A 154 0.46 8.25 3.54
N PHE A 155 1.40 7.75 2.75
CA PHE A 155 1.33 7.89 1.30
C PHE A 155 0.12 7.14 0.74
N HIS A 156 -0.12 5.90 1.15
CA HIS A 156 -1.26 5.11 0.67
C HIS A 156 -2.60 5.75 1.02
N ILE A 157 -2.77 6.27 2.24
CA ILE A 157 -3.98 7.01 2.62
C ILE A 157 -4.13 8.27 1.75
N TRP A 158 -3.04 9.00 1.53
CA TRP A 158 -3.06 10.21 0.72
C TRP A 158 -3.37 9.92 -0.75
N SER A 159 -2.72 8.91 -1.35
CA SER A 159 -2.83 8.57 -2.78
C SER A 159 -4.25 8.08 -3.13
N LYS A 160 -4.90 7.37 -2.21
CA LYS A 160 -6.26 6.85 -2.34
C LYS A 160 -7.34 7.91 -2.11
N TRP A 161 -7.03 8.99 -1.40
CA TRP A 161 -8.00 10.03 -1.09
C TRP A 161 -8.52 10.71 -2.37
N HIS A 162 -9.84 10.90 -2.45
CA HIS A 162 -10.52 11.26 -3.70
C HIS A 162 -10.04 12.58 -4.33
N THR A 163 -9.52 13.53 -3.54
CA THR A 163 -8.99 14.81 -4.07
C THR A 163 -7.60 14.67 -4.71
N ASN A 164 -6.93 13.53 -4.54
CA ASN A 164 -5.54 13.34 -4.90
C ASN A 164 -5.36 12.33 -6.05
N SER A 165 -6.45 11.75 -6.58
CA SER A 165 -6.36 10.71 -7.61
C SER A 165 -5.66 11.17 -8.89
N THR A 166 -5.84 12.43 -9.28
CA THR A 166 -5.14 13.01 -10.44
C THR A 166 -3.64 13.13 -10.18
N ILE A 167 -3.26 13.64 -9.00
CA ILE A 167 -1.87 13.76 -8.58
C ILE A 167 -1.21 12.38 -8.51
N ARG A 168 -1.92 11.37 -7.96
CA ARG A 168 -1.45 9.98 -7.96
C ARG A 168 -1.18 9.49 -9.39
N ASP A 169 -2.11 9.69 -10.32
CA ASP A 169 -1.95 9.24 -11.70
C ASP A 169 -0.75 9.95 -12.38
N GLU A 170 -0.50 11.22 -12.08
CA GLU A 170 0.69 11.96 -12.55
C GLU A 170 2.00 11.43 -11.92
N LEU A 171 1.98 11.12 -10.62
CA LEU A 171 3.14 10.52 -9.95
C LEU A 171 3.47 9.14 -10.52
N TYR A 172 2.46 8.31 -10.80
CA TYR A 172 2.65 7.03 -11.49
C TYR A 172 3.28 7.24 -12.87
N ALA A 173 2.77 8.19 -13.65
CA ALA A 173 3.32 8.50 -14.97
C ALA A 173 4.78 8.99 -14.90
N SER A 174 5.16 9.69 -13.83
CA SER A 174 6.52 10.19 -13.61
C SER A 174 7.58 9.08 -13.44
N ILE A 175 7.14 7.87 -13.09
CA ILE A 175 7.95 6.65 -12.96
C ILE A 175 7.60 5.60 -14.03
N GLY A 176 6.97 6.02 -15.14
CA GLY A 176 6.71 5.16 -16.31
C GLY A 176 5.43 4.33 -16.26
N TYR A 177 4.57 4.52 -15.26
CA TYR A 177 3.28 3.81 -15.17
C TYR A 177 2.12 4.68 -15.64
N TYR A 178 1.43 4.23 -16.67
CA TYR A 178 0.34 4.95 -17.31
C TYR A 178 -0.99 4.26 -17.07
N LYS A 179 -2.04 5.06 -16.86
CA LYS A 179 -3.39 4.54 -16.63
C LYS A 179 -3.94 3.89 -17.90
N ILE A 180 -4.54 2.71 -17.74
CA ILE A 180 -5.24 2.03 -18.82
C ILE A 180 -6.61 2.73 -19.04
N PRO A 181 -7.02 3.01 -20.29
CA PRO A 181 -8.29 3.68 -20.56
C PRO A 181 -9.49 2.94 -19.94
N VAL A 182 -10.36 3.67 -19.23
CA VAL A 182 -11.48 3.09 -18.44
C VAL A 182 -12.43 2.21 -19.28
N MET A 183 -12.63 2.55 -20.57
CA MET A 183 -13.45 1.75 -21.49
C MET A 183 -12.85 0.38 -21.83
N LYS A 184 -11.64 0.09 -21.35
CA LYS A 184 -10.90 -1.15 -21.58
C LYS A 184 -10.77 -1.98 -20.31
N SER A 185 -11.70 -1.87 -19.36
CA SER A 185 -11.67 -2.61 -18.07
C SER A 185 -11.16 -4.03 -18.26
N ILE A 186 -9.99 -4.30 -17.68
CA ILE A 186 -9.28 -5.58 -17.84
C ILE A 186 -9.61 -6.45 -16.64
N GLU A 187 -10.16 -7.63 -16.90
CA GLU A 187 -10.31 -8.64 -15.87
C GLU A 187 -8.99 -9.36 -15.61
N PHE A 188 -8.76 -9.78 -14.37
CA PHE A 188 -7.61 -10.61 -14.05
C PHE A 188 -7.71 -11.95 -14.79
N PRO A 189 -6.65 -12.44 -15.46
CA PRO A 189 -6.73 -13.65 -16.27
C PRO A 189 -7.28 -14.85 -15.47
N ALA A 190 -8.33 -15.48 -16.01
CA ALA A 190 -9.04 -16.56 -15.33
C ALA A 190 -8.11 -17.73 -14.95
N SER A 191 -7.11 -18.02 -15.79
CA SER A 191 -6.09 -19.06 -15.56
C SER A 191 -5.16 -18.77 -14.39
N LEU A 192 -5.07 -17.51 -13.94
CA LEU A 192 -4.25 -17.07 -12.82
C LEU A 192 -5.08 -16.77 -11.56
N GLN A 193 -6.40 -16.72 -11.65
CA GLN A 193 -7.28 -16.26 -10.57
C GLN A 193 -7.04 -16.99 -9.25
N GLN A 194 -6.80 -18.30 -9.29
CA GLN A 194 -6.53 -19.12 -8.09
C GLN A 194 -5.19 -18.81 -7.41
N ARG A 195 -4.27 -18.13 -8.10
CA ARG A 195 -2.95 -17.77 -7.59
C ARG A 195 -2.78 -16.26 -7.43
N LYS A 196 -3.81 -15.45 -7.70
CA LYS A 196 -3.72 -13.99 -7.53
C LYS A 196 -3.40 -13.67 -6.08
N ILE A 197 -2.47 -12.75 -5.86
CA ILE A 197 -2.23 -12.14 -4.55
C ILE A 197 -2.70 -10.70 -4.63
N THR A 198 -3.49 -10.26 -3.66
CA THR A 198 -3.99 -8.89 -3.59
C THR A 198 -3.09 -8.10 -2.64
N ASN A 199 -2.61 -6.93 -3.09
CA ASN A 199 -1.92 -5.95 -2.24
C ASN A 199 -3.00 -5.08 -1.53
N PRO A 200 -3.03 -5.00 -0.19
CA PRO A 200 -3.97 -4.13 0.53
C PRO A 200 -3.86 -2.65 0.15
N ASP A 201 -2.67 -2.18 -0.22
CA ASP A 201 -2.42 -0.78 -0.50
C ASP A 201 -2.74 -0.37 -1.94
N ALA A 202 -2.71 -1.35 -2.85
CA ALA A 202 -3.13 -1.20 -4.24
C ALA A 202 -3.96 -2.41 -4.70
N PRO A 203 -5.22 -2.56 -4.22
CA PRO A 203 -6.00 -3.78 -4.41
C PRO A 203 -6.57 -3.94 -5.83
N LEU A 204 -6.59 -2.85 -6.60
CA LEU A 204 -7.17 -2.82 -7.94
C LEU A 204 -6.09 -3.14 -8.98
N VAL A 205 -5.88 -4.44 -9.16
CA VAL A 205 -4.95 -5.01 -10.14
C VAL A 205 -5.35 -4.58 -11.56
N LEU A 206 -4.37 -4.37 -12.45
CA LEU A 206 -4.57 -4.10 -13.88
C LEU A 206 -5.18 -2.72 -14.25
N LYS A 207 -4.93 -1.68 -13.46
CA LYS A 207 -5.32 -0.29 -13.81
C LYS A 207 -4.25 0.49 -14.55
N TYR A 208 -3.01 0.02 -14.52
CA TYR A 208 -1.86 0.71 -15.07
C TYR A 208 -1.01 -0.25 -15.91
N TYR A 209 -0.29 0.31 -16.85
CA TYR A 209 0.72 -0.37 -17.65
C TYR A 209 2.03 0.42 -17.64
N ILE A 210 3.13 -0.26 -17.90
CA ILE A 210 4.47 0.28 -18.12
C ILE A 210 4.98 -0.22 -19.47
N GLU A 211 5.81 0.57 -20.13
CA GLU A 211 6.43 0.23 -21.40
C GLU A 211 7.83 -0.37 -21.17
N LEU A 212 7.99 -1.66 -21.45
CA LEU A 212 9.21 -2.41 -21.18
C LEU A 212 9.85 -2.93 -22.46
N LYS A 213 11.18 -3.00 -22.47
CA LYS A 213 11.99 -3.60 -23.54
C LYS A 213 12.70 -4.82 -22.98
N LYS A 214 12.66 -5.94 -23.70
CA LYS A 214 13.41 -7.15 -23.30
C LYS A 214 14.92 -6.89 -23.43
N LEU A 215 15.70 -7.39 -22.48
CA LEU A 215 17.17 -7.30 -22.52
C LEU A 215 17.78 -7.91 -23.79
N GLU A 216 17.19 -9.01 -24.27
CA GLU A 216 17.72 -9.79 -25.39
C GLU A 216 17.12 -9.41 -26.76
N ASP A 217 16.24 -8.39 -26.83
CA ASP A 217 15.57 -8.03 -28.08
C ASP A 217 16.39 -6.99 -28.87
N GLU A 218 17.20 -7.49 -29.81
CA GLU A 218 18.02 -6.67 -30.71
C GLU A 218 17.20 -5.69 -31.57
N ASN A 219 15.91 -5.96 -31.78
CA ASN A 219 15.03 -5.07 -32.54
C ASN A 219 14.50 -3.90 -31.70
N GLY A 220 14.76 -3.90 -30.39
CA GLY A 220 14.34 -2.84 -29.48
C GLY A 220 12.83 -2.68 -29.35
N LYS A 221 12.06 -3.76 -29.57
CA LYS A 221 10.59 -3.72 -29.44
C LYS A 221 10.21 -3.34 -28.01
N THR A 222 9.28 -2.39 -27.91
CA THR A 222 8.62 -2.01 -26.66
C THR A 222 7.35 -2.83 -26.49
N TYR A 223 7.09 -3.27 -25.26
CA TYR A 223 5.93 -4.05 -24.87
C TYR A 223 5.17 -3.29 -23.80
N LYS A 224 3.85 -3.11 -23.98
CA LYS A 224 2.98 -2.66 -22.88
C LYS A 224 2.80 -3.80 -21.90
N CYS A 225 3.08 -3.54 -20.64
CA CYS A 225 3.11 -4.56 -19.60
C CYS A 225 2.33 -4.08 -18.38
N THR A 226 1.49 -4.92 -17.79
CA THR A 226 0.76 -4.57 -16.55
C THR A 226 1.30 -5.33 -15.36
N PRO A 227 1.52 -4.69 -14.19
CA PRO A 227 2.04 -5.36 -13.01
C PRO A 227 0.98 -6.30 -12.41
N ILE A 228 1.43 -7.48 -11.99
CA ILE A 228 0.62 -8.46 -11.27
C ILE A 228 1.40 -9.04 -10.10
N LEU A 229 0.65 -9.45 -9.08
CA LEU A 229 1.14 -10.26 -7.98
C LEU A 229 0.47 -11.63 -8.05
N GLN A 230 1.28 -12.67 -8.03
CA GLN A 230 0.80 -14.04 -8.03
C GLN A 230 1.64 -14.92 -7.11
N ALA A 231 1.04 -16.00 -6.64
CA ALA A 231 1.72 -17.03 -5.91
C ALA A 231 2.54 -17.92 -6.86
N SER A 232 3.79 -18.22 -6.48
CA SER A 232 4.66 -19.15 -7.19
C SER A 232 4.09 -20.58 -7.24
N ARG A 233 3.19 -20.92 -6.31
CA ARG A 233 2.56 -22.23 -6.13
C ARG A 233 1.26 -22.10 -5.34
N ALA A 234 0.45 -23.16 -5.31
CA ALA A 234 -0.71 -23.23 -4.41
C ALA A 234 -0.27 -23.11 -2.93
N PHE A 235 -1.15 -22.58 -2.08
CA PHE A 235 -0.87 -22.46 -0.66
C PHE A 235 -0.64 -23.84 -0.03
N ASN A 236 0.37 -23.93 0.84
CA ASN A 236 0.70 -25.17 1.54
C ASN A 236 1.39 -24.81 2.88
N PRO A 237 0.71 -24.96 4.02
CA PRO A 237 1.29 -24.56 5.31
C PRO A 237 2.55 -25.36 5.71
N ASN A 238 2.80 -26.52 5.09
CA ASN A 238 4.05 -27.26 5.28
C ASN A 238 5.24 -26.69 4.49
N PHE A 239 4.97 -25.88 3.45
CA PHE A 239 6.00 -25.12 2.75
C PHE A 239 6.29 -23.82 3.49
N SER A 240 5.28 -22.99 3.72
CA SER A 240 5.39 -21.78 4.52
C SER A 240 4.01 -21.27 4.95
N THR A 241 3.95 -20.53 6.06
CA THR A 241 2.79 -19.72 6.47
C THR A 241 3.03 -18.22 6.24
N ASN A 242 4.14 -17.87 5.59
CA ASN A 242 4.48 -16.49 5.25
C ASN A 242 4.09 -16.21 3.79
N LEU A 243 3.18 -15.27 3.57
CA LEU A 243 2.72 -14.84 2.24
C LEU A 243 3.89 -14.46 1.33
N PHE A 244 4.91 -13.79 1.87
CA PHE A 244 6.06 -13.31 1.10
C PHE A 244 6.90 -14.43 0.50
N ASP A 245 6.88 -15.64 1.07
CA ASP A 245 7.60 -16.80 0.51
C ASP A 245 6.94 -17.33 -0.77
N TYR A 246 5.70 -16.93 -1.04
CA TYR A 246 4.96 -17.28 -2.25
C TYR A 246 4.94 -16.16 -3.28
N LEU A 247 5.14 -14.91 -2.86
CA LEU A 247 4.91 -13.73 -3.66
C LEU A 247 5.84 -13.66 -4.87
N VAL A 248 5.26 -13.55 -6.06
CA VAL A 248 5.95 -13.23 -7.32
C VAL A 248 5.36 -11.95 -7.87
N ALA A 249 6.17 -10.89 -7.86
CA ALA A 249 5.88 -9.65 -8.58
C ALA A 249 6.47 -9.75 -9.99
N THR A 250 5.61 -9.60 -11.00
CA THR A 250 6.00 -9.65 -12.41
C THR A 250 5.01 -8.84 -13.25
N THR A 251 5.24 -8.76 -14.55
CA THR A 251 4.26 -8.17 -15.48
C THR A 251 3.71 -9.18 -16.48
N LEU A 252 2.50 -8.91 -16.98
CA LEU A 252 1.92 -9.55 -18.15
C LEU A 252 2.04 -8.61 -19.35
N ILE A 253 2.42 -9.16 -20.51
CA ILE A 253 2.42 -8.42 -21.77
C ILE A 253 0.98 -8.25 -22.26
N LEU A 254 0.64 -7.03 -22.66
CA LEU A 254 -0.67 -6.63 -23.15
C LEU A 254 -0.68 -6.52 -24.68
N ASP A 255 -1.86 -6.65 -25.26
CA ASP A 255 -2.14 -6.20 -26.62
C ASP A 255 -2.10 -4.66 -26.70
N ASP A 256 -1.48 -4.13 -27.75
CA ASP A 256 -1.21 -2.69 -27.87
C ASP A 256 -2.49 -1.83 -28.02
N THR A 257 -3.58 -2.43 -28.49
CA THR A 257 -4.83 -1.72 -28.82
C THR A 257 -5.92 -1.91 -27.77
N THR A 258 -6.07 -3.15 -27.30
CA THR A 258 -7.11 -3.53 -26.35
C THR A 258 -6.66 -3.39 -24.90
N PHE A 259 -5.35 -3.44 -24.65
CA PHE A 259 -4.74 -3.55 -23.32
C PHE A 259 -5.07 -4.86 -22.60
N GLU A 260 -5.73 -5.82 -23.24
CA GLU A 260 -5.95 -7.15 -22.64
C GLU A 260 -4.63 -7.93 -22.60
N PRO A 261 -4.38 -8.75 -21.55
CA PRO A 261 -3.25 -9.68 -21.54
C PRO A 261 -3.27 -10.57 -22.78
N LEU A 262 -2.12 -10.74 -23.43
CA LEU A 262 -2.03 -11.59 -24.61
C LEU A 262 -2.40 -13.04 -24.29
N GLU A 263 -3.05 -13.74 -25.22
CA GLU A 263 -3.31 -15.18 -25.14
C GLU A 263 -2.53 -15.94 -26.23
N PRO A 264 -1.72 -16.96 -25.89
CA PRO A 264 -1.42 -17.43 -24.53
C PRO A 264 -0.67 -16.37 -23.70
N LEU A 265 -0.89 -16.37 -22.38
CA LEU A 265 -0.25 -15.43 -21.44
C LEU A 265 1.27 -15.37 -21.64
N GLN A 266 1.78 -14.15 -21.80
CA GLN A 266 3.21 -13.85 -21.90
C GLN A 266 3.63 -12.94 -20.76
N TYR A 267 4.77 -13.24 -20.18
CA TYR A 267 5.35 -12.48 -19.07
C TYR A 267 6.57 -11.69 -19.55
N LEU A 268 6.82 -10.57 -18.88
CA LEU A 268 8.10 -9.88 -18.91
C LEU A 268 8.46 -9.50 -17.48
N SER A 269 9.39 -10.23 -16.85
CA SER A 269 9.78 -9.89 -15.49
C SER A 269 10.56 -8.58 -15.45
N TYR A 270 10.58 -7.90 -14.30
CA TYR A 270 11.37 -6.67 -14.15
C TYR A 270 12.87 -6.90 -14.37
N ALA A 271 13.39 -8.10 -14.05
CA ALA A 271 14.79 -8.47 -14.26
C ALA A 271 15.15 -8.69 -15.74
N GLU A 272 14.17 -9.03 -16.58
CA GLU A 272 14.34 -9.23 -18.02
C GLU A 272 14.12 -7.93 -18.81
N ALA A 273 13.72 -6.85 -18.14
CA ALA A 273 13.42 -5.56 -18.75
C ALA A 273 14.61 -4.61 -18.67
N SER A 274 15.14 -4.20 -19.82
CA SER A 274 16.35 -3.37 -19.91
C SER A 274 16.18 -1.93 -19.47
N ASN A 275 14.94 -1.42 -19.55
CA ASN A 275 14.60 -0.01 -19.31
C ASN A 275 13.73 0.18 -18.05
N PHE A 276 13.63 -0.81 -17.17
CA PHE A 276 12.77 -0.71 -15.99
C PHE A 276 13.32 0.32 -14.99
N PHE A 277 14.56 0.16 -14.55
CA PHE A 277 15.22 1.07 -13.61
C PHE A 277 15.51 2.45 -14.21
N ASP A 278 15.60 2.56 -15.54
CA ASP A 278 15.67 3.87 -16.22
C ASP A 278 14.40 4.70 -16.01
N GLN A 279 13.24 4.04 -15.85
CA GLN A 279 11.95 4.69 -15.65
C GLN A 279 11.68 4.98 -14.17
N ILE A 280 11.85 3.98 -13.30
CA ILE A 280 11.48 4.10 -11.89
C ILE A 280 12.58 4.72 -11.01
N GLY A 281 13.82 4.80 -11.52
CA GLY A 281 15.00 5.16 -10.75
C GLY A 281 15.47 4.05 -9.78
N ASN A 282 16.46 4.37 -8.95
CA ASN A 282 17.17 3.40 -8.10
C ASN A 282 17.05 3.72 -6.59
N ASN A 283 16.08 4.55 -6.20
CA ASN A 283 15.91 4.94 -4.79
C ASN A 283 15.33 3.82 -3.90
N THR A 284 14.76 2.76 -4.48
CA THR A 284 14.20 1.62 -3.76
C THR A 284 14.36 0.33 -4.56
N THR A 285 14.37 -0.79 -3.84
CA THR A 285 14.29 -2.15 -4.39
C THR A 285 12.94 -2.80 -4.12
N TYR A 286 12.02 -2.12 -3.42
CA TYR A 286 10.67 -2.60 -3.12
C TYR A 286 9.73 -2.35 -4.31
N ILE A 287 9.90 -3.16 -5.35
CA ILE A 287 9.32 -2.97 -6.68
C ILE A 287 8.06 -3.81 -6.94
N ILE A 288 7.36 -4.24 -5.89
CA ILE A 288 6.23 -5.17 -6.03
C ILE A 288 5.01 -4.50 -6.71
N HIS A 289 4.86 -3.19 -6.58
CA HIS A 289 3.79 -2.39 -7.22
C HIS A 289 4.27 -0.93 -7.38
N PRO A 290 3.81 -0.17 -8.41
CA PRO A 290 4.13 1.27 -8.52
C PRO A 290 3.75 2.09 -7.29
N GLU A 291 2.70 1.69 -6.60
CA GLU A 291 2.28 2.28 -5.31
C GLU A 291 3.41 2.22 -4.27
N GLU A 292 4.06 1.07 -4.12
CA GLU A 292 5.17 0.87 -3.17
C GLU A 292 6.42 1.67 -3.57
N ILE A 293 6.72 1.71 -4.87
CA ILE A 293 7.84 2.48 -5.41
C ILE A 293 7.66 3.95 -5.05
N LEU A 294 6.45 4.49 -5.23
CA LEU A 294 6.16 5.88 -4.90
C LEU A 294 6.07 6.11 -3.40
N ALA A 295 5.58 5.17 -2.60
CA ALA A 295 5.53 5.28 -1.16
C ALA A 295 6.94 5.40 -0.55
N ASP A 296 7.92 4.62 -1.03
CA ASP A 296 9.32 4.76 -0.62
C ASP A 296 9.94 6.09 -1.07
N ASN A 297 9.68 6.52 -2.31
CA ASN A 297 10.12 7.82 -2.78
C ASN A 297 9.45 8.97 -2.01
N PHE A 298 8.21 8.81 -1.58
CA PHE A 298 7.48 9.78 -0.77
C PHE A 298 8.10 9.94 0.61
N VAL A 299 8.56 8.85 1.24
CA VAL A 299 9.34 8.91 2.49
C VAL A 299 10.61 9.76 2.31
N LEU A 300 11.32 9.60 1.19
CA LEU A 300 12.51 10.40 0.89
C LEU A 300 12.15 11.87 0.65
N TRP A 301 11.08 12.14 -0.10
CA TRP A 301 10.60 13.49 -0.38
C TRP A 301 10.17 14.23 0.90
N ILE A 302 9.38 13.58 1.75
CA ILE A 302 8.83 14.24 2.95
C ILE A 302 9.86 14.42 4.07
N MET A 303 10.82 13.50 4.20
CA MET A 303 11.84 13.57 5.26
C MET A 303 13.11 14.33 4.84
N ASN A 304 13.51 14.24 3.56
CA ASN A 304 14.85 14.60 3.11
C ASN A 304 14.87 15.42 1.82
N LYS A 305 13.81 16.18 1.49
CA LYS A 305 13.74 16.99 0.26
C LYS A 305 15.02 17.80 0.01
N ASP A 306 15.54 18.47 1.03
CA ASP A 306 16.72 19.35 0.93
C ASP A 306 18.03 18.57 0.72
N GLN A 307 18.02 17.26 0.94
CA GLN A 307 19.16 16.35 0.71
C GLN A 307 18.94 15.44 -0.50
N SER A 308 17.88 15.66 -1.29
CA SER A 308 17.51 14.79 -2.42
C SER A 308 18.60 14.64 -3.47
N THR A 309 19.51 15.62 -3.60
CA THR A 309 20.63 15.60 -4.56
C THR A 309 21.70 14.54 -4.26
N THR A 310 21.69 13.91 -3.08
CA THR A 310 22.63 12.84 -2.70
C THR A 310 22.07 11.44 -2.91
N LEU A 311 20.81 11.32 -3.34
CA LEU A 311 20.16 10.04 -3.62
C LEU A 311 20.65 9.43 -4.93
N GLU A 312 20.40 8.14 -5.13
CA GLU A 312 20.75 7.45 -6.38
C GLU A 312 19.94 7.94 -7.58
N SER A 313 18.70 8.37 -7.36
CA SER A 313 17.84 8.97 -8.39
C SER A 313 17.15 10.23 -7.88
N PRO A 314 17.90 11.36 -7.76
CA PRO A 314 17.36 12.63 -7.29
C PRO A 314 16.21 13.15 -8.14
N THR A 315 16.25 12.87 -9.46
CA THR A 315 15.26 13.31 -10.44
C THR A 315 13.85 12.79 -10.12
N VAL A 316 13.72 11.61 -9.50
CA VAL A 316 12.42 11.07 -9.08
C VAL A 316 11.81 11.95 -7.98
N ILE A 317 12.62 12.37 -6.99
CA ILE A 317 12.17 13.22 -5.90
C ILE A 317 11.86 14.64 -6.38
N LEU A 318 12.64 15.16 -7.32
CA LEU A 318 12.40 16.47 -7.93
C LEU A 318 11.08 16.48 -8.73
N ARG A 319 10.82 15.47 -9.57
CA ARG A 319 9.55 15.35 -10.29
C ARG A 319 8.36 15.21 -9.34
N MET A 320 8.48 14.37 -8.31
CA MET A 320 7.45 14.22 -7.27
C MET A 320 7.16 15.57 -6.61
N ASN A 321 8.20 16.33 -6.27
CA ASN A 321 8.03 17.66 -5.71
C ASN A 321 7.28 18.60 -6.65
N ASP A 322 7.65 18.64 -7.92
CA ASP A 322 7.07 19.54 -8.91
C ASP A 322 5.59 19.23 -9.11
N ILE A 323 5.24 17.94 -9.22
CA ILE A 323 3.86 17.45 -9.35
C ILE A 323 3.03 17.83 -8.11
N ILE A 324 3.52 17.55 -6.90
CA ILE A 324 2.77 17.84 -5.67
C ILE A 324 2.62 19.35 -5.45
N SER A 325 3.65 20.14 -5.77
CA SER A 325 3.66 21.59 -5.54
C SER A 325 2.83 22.37 -6.56
N SER A 326 2.82 21.97 -7.84
CA SER A 326 2.07 22.66 -8.90
C SER A 326 0.56 22.61 -8.62
N THR A 327 0.04 21.47 -8.18
CA THR A 327 -1.39 21.31 -7.89
C THR A 327 -1.86 22.11 -6.67
N VAL A 328 -0.95 22.58 -5.81
CA VAL A 328 -1.29 23.48 -4.69
C VAL A 328 -1.49 24.92 -5.19
N ASN A 329 -0.69 25.35 -6.17
CA ASN A 329 -0.82 26.70 -6.74
C ASN A 329 -2.10 26.86 -7.56
N ASP A 330 -2.48 25.84 -8.34
CA ASP A 330 -3.73 25.86 -9.11
C ASP A 330 -4.98 25.93 -8.21
N ARG A 331 -4.92 25.34 -7.01
CA ARG A 331 -5.99 25.42 -6.00
C ARG A 331 -6.10 26.81 -5.36
N ASN A 332 -5.01 27.56 -5.27
CA ASN A 332 -4.99 28.91 -4.72
C ASN A 332 -5.37 29.99 -5.75
N GLU A 333 -5.16 29.75 -7.05
CA GLU A 333 -5.56 30.70 -8.12
C GLU A 333 -7.05 30.63 -8.48
N CYS A 334 -7.74 29.55 -8.11
CA CYS A 334 -9.18 29.36 -8.33
C CYS A 334 -10.08 29.82 -7.15
N CYS A 335 -9.53 30.44 -6.11
CA CYS A 335 -10.26 30.95 -4.95
C CYS A 335 -10.33 32.48 -4.90
#